data_AF-A0A4S4LTP7-F1
#
_entry.id   AF-A0A4S4LTP7-F1
#
_cell.length_a   1.000
_cell.length_b   1.000
_cell.length_c   1.000
_cell.angle_alpha   90.00
_cell.angle_beta   90.00
_cell.angle_gamma   90.00
#
_symmetry.space_group_name_H-M   'P 1'
#
loop_
_entity.id
_entity.type
_entity.pdbx_description
1 polymer ?
#
loop_
_entity_poly.entity_id
_entity_poly.type
_entity_poly.pdbx_seq_one_letter_code
_entity_poly.pdbx_strand_id
1 'polypeptide(L)'
;MDTGKVLMPPQPSQPPTDYDVCRADMYHYELREIYRMNAISNAEFASGIKYMNETVARSDPSAAPTWFGPAMNAALQPLHKRLKRIDRRSKATKKVVEEMKEDMVRMKKDVQEMNVNLTSLDARLTKTDSACGQMLNGKLGLGNARPFVEIPWADGTYPWGVQHRNRALPRLTSAVAVRGLDGYQSRRFFEGYYPDQDPPSHDERVDAILRAIGYVNTSQLGIQA
;
A
#
# COMPACT_ATOMS: atom_id res chain seq x y z
N MET A 1 -44.69 -72.30 -43.07
CA MET A 1 -43.29 -71.96 -42.77
C MET A 1 -43.30 -71.35 -41.39
N ASP A 2 -42.72 -72.06 -40.43
CA ASP A 2 -42.63 -71.61 -39.05
C ASP A 2 -41.78 -70.34 -39.05
N THR A 3 -42.36 -69.18 -38.74
CA THR A 3 -41.62 -67.92 -38.64
C THR A 3 -40.76 -68.00 -37.39
N GLY A 4 -39.59 -68.64 -37.55
CA GLY A 4 -38.64 -68.88 -36.47
C GLY A 4 -38.33 -67.59 -35.74
N LYS A 5 -39.02 -67.38 -34.61
CA LYS A 5 -38.74 -66.26 -33.72
C LYS A 5 -37.36 -66.51 -33.14
N VAL A 6 -36.40 -65.66 -33.48
CA VAL A 6 -35.11 -65.67 -32.77
C VAL A 6 -35.42 -65.30 -31.33
N LEU A 7 -35.12 -66.21 -30.41
CA LEU A 7 -35.27 -65.95 -28.99
C LEU A 7 -34.19 -64.95 -28.59
N MET A 8 -34.59 -63.90 -27.88
CA MET A 8 -33.64 -62.93 -27.34
C MET A 8 -32.64 -63.67 -26.43
N PRO A 9 -31.33 -63.44 -26.59
CA PRO A 9 -30.32 -64.09 -25.76
C PRO A 9 -30.56 -63.74 -24.28
N PRO A 10 -30.13 -64.63 -23.35
CA PRO A 10 -30.22 -64.35 -21.92
C PRO A 10 -29.49 -63.05 -21.57
N GLN A 11 -29.90 -62.40 -20.47
CA GLN A 11 -29.22 -61.19 -20.01
C GLN A 11 -27.73 -61.46 -19.77
N PRO A 12 -26.83 -60.56 -20.23
CA PRO A 12 -25.40 -60.72 -20.06
C PRO A 12 -25.00 -60.58 -18.58
N SER A 13 -23.80 -61.05 -18.25
CA SER A 13 -23.20 -60.90 -16.91
C SER A 13 -23.02 -59.42 -16.54
N GLN A 14 -22.80 -59.11 -15.25
CA GLN A 14 -22.47 -57.75 -14.79
C GLN A 14 -21.11 -57.75 -14.07
N PRO A 15 -20.01 -57.27 -14.69
CA PRO A 15 -19.93 -56.75 -16.07
C PRO A 15 -20.06 -57.87 -17.13
N PRO A 16 -20.48 -57.55 -18.38
CA PRO A 16 -20.49 -58.50 -19.47
C PRO A 16 -19.10 -59.07 -19.71
N THR A 17 -19.05 -60.37 -19.92
CA THR A 17 -17.81 -61.07 -20.28
C THR A 17 -17.55 -60.97 -21.79
N ASP A 18 -16.34 -61.27 -22.24
CA ASP A 18 -16.03 -61.38 -23.68
C ASP A 18 -16.97 -62.37 -24.39
N TYR A 19 -17.40 -63.41 -23.68
CA TYR A 19 -18.36 -64.38 -24.17
C TYR A 19 -19.76 -63.78 -24.38
N ASP A 20 -20.20 -62.87 -23.51
CA ASP A 20 -21.45 -62.13 -23.67
C ASP A 20 -21.40 -61.22 -24.91
N VAL A 21 -20.24 -60.63 -25.19
CA VAL A 21 -20.01 -59.81 -26.41
C VAL A 21 -20.09 -60.65 -27.67
N CYS A 22 -19.38 -61.78 -27.73
CA CYS A 22 -19.44 -62.69 -28.87
C CYS A 22 -20.86 -63.21 -29.12
N ARG A 23 -21.60 -63.52 -28.04
CA ARG A 23 -22.99 -63.97 -28.14
C ARG A 23 -23.91 -62.87 -28.67
N ALA A 24 -23.70 -61.62 -28.26
CA ALA A 24 -24.48 -60.49 -28.76
C ALA A 24 -24.22 -60.21 -30.25
N ASP A 25 -22.97 -60.37 -30.72
CA ASP A 25 -22.62 -60.25 -32.14
C ASP A 25 -23.28 -61.35 -32.99
N MET A 26 -23.21 -62.61 -32.53
CA MET A 26 -23.88 -63.74 -33.20
C MET A 26 -25.40 -63.54 -33.32
N TYR A 27 -26.04 -63.08 -32.24
CA TYR A 27 -27.46 -62.75 -32.26
C TYR A 27 -27.79 -61.61 -33.26
N HIS A 28 -26.95 -60.57 -33.31
CA HIS A 28 -27.12 -59.49 -34.28
C HIS A 28 -26.94 -59.97 -35.74
N TYR A 29 -26.01 -60.90 -35.99
CA TYR A 29 -25.84 -61.54 -37.30
C TYR A 29 -27.10 -62.29 -37.73
N GLU A 30 -27.67 -63.12 -36.86
CA GLU A 30 -28.92 -63.85 -37.13
C GLU A 30 -30.09 -62.91 -37.42
N LEU A 31 -30.24 -61.84 -36.62
CA LEU A 31 -31.27 -60.82 -36.86
C LEU A 31 -31.09 -60.12 -38.21
N ARG A 32 -29.85 -59.86 -38.64
CA ARG A 32 -29.58 -59.24 -39.94
C ARG A 32 -30.03 -60.13 -41.10
N GLU A 33 -29.81 -61.43 -41.02
CA GLU A 33 -30.25 -62.37 -42.05
C GLU A 33 -31.77 -62.47 -42.13
N ILE A 34 -32.45 -62.50 -40.98
CA ILE A 34 -33.92 -62.59 -40.93
C ILE A 34 -34.56 -61.26 -41.37
N TYR A 35 -33.94 -60.13 -41.04
CA TYR A 35 -34.36 -58.82 -41.53
C TYR A 35 -34.27 -58.72 -43.06
N ARG A 36 -33.19 -59.23 -43.67
CA ARG A 36 -33.04 -59.29 -45.14
C ARG A 36 -34.13 -60.12 -45.82
N MET A 37 -34.65 -61.12 -45.14
CA MET A 37 -35.78 -61.94 -45.60
C MET A 37 -37.15 -61.29 -45.35
N ASN A 38 -37.20 -60.05 -44.86
CA ASN A 38 -38.42 -59.32 -44.46
C ASN A 38 -39.27 -60.05 -43.41
N ALA A 39 -38.65 -60.90 -42.58
CA ALA A 39 -39.35 -61.73 -41.60
C ALA A 39 -39.45 -61.10 -40.20
N ILE A 40 -38.78 -59.96 -39.96
CA ILE A 40 -38.90 -59.14 -38.76
C ILE A 40 -39.04 -57.66 -39.12
N SER A 41 -39.59 -56.87 -38.19
CA SER A 41 -39.78 -55.43 -38.35
C SER A 41 -38.49 -54.63 -38.12
N ASN A 42 -38.46 -53.39 -38.62
CA ASN A 42 -37.37 -52.44 -38.36
C ASN A 42 -37.17 -52.19 -36.85
N ALA A 43 -38.25 -52.23 -36.06
CA ALA A 43 -38.22 -51.99 -34.62
C ALA A 43 -37.53 -53.15 -33.86
N GLU A 44 -37.79 -54.39 -34.26
CA GLU A 44 -37.13 -55.58 -33.70
C GLU A 44 -35.65 -55.61 -34.07
N PHE A 45 -35.32 -55.31 -35.33
CA PHE A 45 -33.93 -55.21 -35.78
C PHE A 45 -33.15 -54.11 -35.04
N ALA A 46 -33.75 -52.91 -34.89
CA ALA A 46 -33.15 -51.81 -34.14
C ALA A 46 -32.95 -52.14 -32.65
N SER A 47 -33.85 -52.93 -32.05
CA SER A 47 -33.71 -53.38 -30.65
C SER A 47 -32.53 -54.34 -30.49
N GLY A 48 -32.28 -55.21 -31.46
CA GLY A 48 -31.09 -56.07 -31.49
C GLY A 48 -29.78 -55.28 -31.59
N ILE A 49 -29.73 -54.25 -32.44
CA ILE A 49 -28.57 -53.34 -32.54
C ILE A 49 -28.30 -52.66 -31.20
N LYS A 50 -29.34 -52.16 -30.53
CA LYS A 50 -29.21 -51.53 -29.20
C LYS A 50 -28.64 -52.50 -28.16
N TYR A 51 -29.15 -53.73 -28.12
CA TYR A 51 -28.65 -54.78 -27.21
C TYR A 51 -27.16 -55.09 -27.43
N MET A 52 -26.73 -55.27 -28.69
CA MET A 52 -25.31 -55.50 -29.02
C MET A 52 -24.44 -54.34 -28.55
N ASN A 53 -24.80 -53.11 -28.91
CA ASN A 53 -24.05 -51.92 -28.55
C ASN A 53 -23.98 -51.71 -27.04
N GLU A 54 -25.07 -51.97 -26.30
CA GLU A 54 -25.06 -51.89 -24.83
C GLU A 54 -24.16 -52.94 -24.20
N THR A 55 -24.16 -54.17 -24.72
CA THR A 55 -23.34 -55.27 -24.20
C THR A 55 -21.86 -54.98 -24.44
N VAL A 56 -21.49 -54.51 -25.64
CA VAL A 56 -20.13 -54.09 -25.98
C VAL A 56 -19.70 -52.90 -25.11
N ALA A 57 -20.53 -51.86 -24.99
CA ALA A 57 -20.20 -50.68 -24.19
C ALA A 57 -20.03 -50.98 -22.69
N ARG A 58 -20.76 -51.97 -22.16
CA ARG A 58 -20.62 -52.42 -20.77
C ARG A 58 -19.45 -53.40 -20.56
N SER A 59 -19.00 -54.07 -21.61
CA SER A 59 -17.88 -55.02 -21.55
C SER A 59 -16.52 -54.35 -21.41
N ASP A 60 -16.39 -53.07 -21.81
CA ASP A 60 -15.14 -52.32 -21.59
C ASP A 60 -14.98 -52.02 -20.09
N PRO A 61 -14.03 -52.67 -19.40
CA PRO A 61 -13.81 -52.43 -17.97
C PRO A 61 -13.31 -51.01 -17.67
N SER A 62 -12.94 -50.26 -18.71
CA SER A 62 -12.45 -48.87 -18.64
C SER A 62 -13.56 -47.84 -18.86
N ALA A 63 -14.75 -48.25 -19.33
CA ALA A 63 -15.86 -47.34 -19.58
C ALA A 63 -16.53 -46.95 -18.25
N ALA A 64 -16.49 -45.67 -17.90
CA ALA A 64 -17.16 -45.16 -16.72
C ALA A 64 -18.68 -45.42 -16.81
N PRO A 65 -19.33 -45.89 -15.73
CA PRO A 65 -20.78 -46.12 -15.73
C PRO A 65 -21.56 -44.87 -16.13
N THR A 66 -22.71 -45.03 -16.79
CA THR A 66 -23.53 -43.90 -17.27
C THR A 66 -23.97 -42.94 -16.16
N TRP A 67 -24.08 -43.42 -14.91
CA TRP A 67 -24.39 -42.60 -13.74
C TRP A 67 -23.19 -41.77 -13.24
N PHE A 68 -21.97 -42.16 -13.57
CA PHE A 68 -20.74 -41.57 -13.03
C PHE A 68 -20.56 -40.11 -13.48
N GLY A 69 -20.80 -39.80 -14.76
CA GLY A 69 -20.70 -38.43 -15.27
C GLY A 69 -21.61 -37.43 -14.54
N PRO A 70 -22.93 -37.69 -14.48
CA PRO A 70 -23.86 -36.86 -13.70
C PRO A 70 -23.49 -36.78 -12.21
N ALA A 71 -23.11 -37.90 -11.58
CA ALA A 71 -22.71 -37.92 -10.17
C ALA A 71 -21.43 -37.10 -9.90
N MET A 72 -20.42 -37.23 -10.78
CA MET A 72 -19.18 -36.47 -10.70
C MET A 72 -19.44 -34.97 -10.92
N ASN A 73 -20.23 -34.61 -11.93
CA ASN A 73 -20.61 -33.22 -12.15
C ASN A 73 -21.35 -32.65 -10.92
N ALA A 74 -22.30 -33.39 -10.35
CA ALA A 74 -23.01 -33.01 -9.13
C ALA A 74 -22.05 -32.85 -7.93
N ALA A 75 -21.07 -33.74 -7.77
CA ALA A 75 -20.05 -33.66 -6.74
C ALA A 75 -19.09 -32.46 -6.93
N LEU A 76 -18.83 -32.04 -8.17
CA LEU A 76 -17.98 -30.89 -8.50
C LEU A 76 -18.72 -29.55 -8.46
N GLN A 77 -20.06 -29.52 -8.55
CA GLN A 77 -20.86 -28.30 -8.51
C GLN A 77 -20.53 -27.39 -7.30
N PRO A 78 -20.39 -27.90 -6.05
CA PRO A 78 -19.97 -27.09 -4.91
C PRO A 78 -18.62 -26.42 -5.10
N LEU A 79 -17.64 -27.11 -5.70
CA LEU A 79 -16.31 -26.57 -5.98
C LEU A 79 -16.38 -25.45 -7.03
N HIS A 80 -17.14 -25.65 -8.11
CA HIS A 80 -17.39 -24.59 -9.10
C HIS A 80 -18.02 -23.34 -8.47
N LYS A 81 -19.01 -23.52 -7.58
CA LYS A 81 -19.65 -22.42 -6.86
C LYS A 81 -18.65 -21.69 -5.95
N ARG A 82 -17.78 -22.42 -5.24
CA ARG A 82 -16.72 -21.85 -4.38
C ARG A 82 -15.69 -21.07 -5.20
N LEU A 83 -15.22 -21.62 -6.32
CA LEU A 83 -14.27 -20.95 -7.22
C LEU A 83 -14.84 -19.64 -7.76
N LYS A 84 -16.09 -19.63 -8.24
CA LYS A 84 -16.77 -18.40 -8.67
C LYS A 84 -16.90 -17.37 -7.54
N ARG A 85 -17.13 -17.83 -6.31
CA ARG A 85 -17.19 -16.94 -5.13
C ARG A 85 -15.83 -16.35 -4.80
N ILE A 86 -14.76 -17.15 -4.88
CA ILE A 86 -13.38 -16.69 -4.66
C ILE A 86 -12.99 -15.67 -5.72
N ASP A 87 -13.27 -15.92 -7.01
CA ASP A 87 -12.99 -14.97 -8.09
C ASP A 87 -13.67 -13.62 -7.86
N ARG A 88 -14.97 -13.64 -7.49
CA ARG A 88 -15.71 -12.41 -7.15
C ARG A 88 -15.08 -11.67 -5.98
N ARG A 89 -14.70 -12.38 -4.92
CA ARG A 89 -14.03 -11.79 -3.75
C ARG A 89 -12.68 -11.20 -4.13
N SER A 90 -11.87 -11.91 -4.91
CA SER A 90 -10.57 -11.43 -5.36
C SER A 90 -10.69 -10.13 -6.16
N LYS A 91 -11.69 -10.04 -7.04
CA LYS A 91 -11.97 -8.81 -7.80
C LYS A 91 -12.41 -7.66 -6.90
N ALA A 92 -13.27 -7.93 -5.91
CA ALA A 92 -13.69 -6.92 -4.94
C ALA A 92 -12.52 -6.43 -4.08
N THR A 93 -11.69 -7.34 -3.57
CA THR A 93 -10.48 -6.99 -2.80
C THR A 93 -9.51 -6.18 -3.63
N LYS A 94 -9.30 -6.54 -4.91
CA LYS A 94 -8.45 -5.76 -5.81
C LYS A 94 -8.96 -4.31 -5.95
N LYS A 95 -10.28 -4.12 -6.09
CA LYS A 95 -10.88 -2.79 -6.17
C LYS A 95 -10.61 -1.96 -4.91
N VAL A 96 -10.83 -2.55 -3.73
CA VAL A 96 -10.58 -1.87 -2.45
C VAL A 96 -9.10 -1.48 -2.30
N VAL A 97 -8.18 -2.35 -2.75
CA VAL A 97 -6.74 -2.04 -2.71
C VAL A 97 -6.38 -0.86 -3.62
N GLU A 98 -6.97 -0.76 -4.81
CA GLU A 98 -6.74 0.41 -5.68
C GLU A 98 -7.33 1.69 -5.08
N GLU A 99 -8.53 1.64 -4.48
CA GLU A 99 -9.12 2.77 -3.76
C GLU A 99 -8.21 3.24 -2.60
N MET A 100 -7.72 2.30 -1.79
CA MET A 100 -6.76 2.60 -0.71
C MET A 100 -5.47 3.24 -1.23
N LYS A 101 -4.99 2.80 -2.40
CA LYS A 101 -3.79 3.36 -3.02
C LYS A 101 -4.01 4.81 -3.43
N GLU A 102 -5.17 5.14 -3.98
CA GLU A 102 -5.54 6.52 -4.30
C GLU A 102 -5.61 7.38 -3.04
N ASP A 103 -6.23 6.88 -1.98
CA ASP A 103 -6.32 7.59 -0.69
C ASP A 103 -4.93 7.82 -0.06
N MET A 104 -4.04 6.83 -0.13
CA MET A 104 -2.65 6.99 0.33
C MET A 104 -1.89 8.08 -0.43
N VAL A 105 -2.12 8.21 -1.74
CA VAL A 105 -1.51 9.28 -2.55
C VAL A 105 -2.05 10.65 -2.12
N ARG A 106 -3.36 10.78 -1.86
CA ARG A 106 -3.96 12.02 -1.35
C ARG A 106 -3.39 12.39 0.02
N MET A 107 -3.38 11.43 0.95
CA MET A 107 -2.85 11.65 2.29
C MET A 107 -1.36 12.05 2.28
N LYS A 108 -0.55 11.47 1.39
CA LYS A 108 0.85 11.87 1.24
C LYS A 108 0.97 13.34 0.81
N LYS A 109 0.10 13.79 -0.10
CA LYS A 109 0.07 15.20 -0.54
C LYS A 109 -0.32 16.12 0.62
N ASP A 110 -1.35 15.76 1.37
CA ASP A 110 -1.83 16.58 2.50
C ASP A 110 -0.76 16.69 3.59
N VAL A 111 -0.02 15.61 3.88
CA VAL A 111 1.11 15.62 4.81
C VAL A 111 2.24 16.53 4.32
N GLN A 112 2.53 16.54 3.02
CA GLN A 112 3.53 17.44 2.44
C GLN A 112 3.13 18.91 2.59
N GLU A 113 1.86 19.22 2.31
CA GLU A 113 1.31 20.57 2.46
C GLU A 113 1.33 21.02 3.94
N MET A 114 0.94 20.13 4.85
CA MET A 114 1.00 20.39 6.29
C MET A 114 2.42 20.69 6.76
N ASN A 115 3.42 19.96 6.27
CA ASN A 115 4.82 20.20 6.62
C ASN A 115 5.29 21.59 6.16
N VAL A 116 4.90 22.02 4.95
CA VAL A 116 5.20 23.39 4.46
C VAL A 116 4.54 24.45 5.36
N ASN A 117 3.29 24.23 5.74
CA ASN A 117 2.56 25.14 6.62
C ASN A 117 3.20 25.23 8.02
N LEU A 118 3.66 24.10 8.58
CA LEU A 118 4.37 24.06 9.86
C LEU A 118 5.68 24.83 9.80
N THR A 119 6.51 24.64 8.77
CA THR A 119 7.75 25.40 8.58
C THR A 119 7.49 26.91 8.47
N SER A 120 6.41 27.30 7.76
CA SER A 120 6.02 28.70 7.64
C SER A 120 5.56 29.29 8.98
N LEU A 121 4.80 28.52 9.76
CA LEU A 121 4.34 28.93 11.09
C LEU A 121 5.50 29.08 12.07
N ASP A 122 6.46 28.16 12.05
CA ASP A 122 7.66 28.19 12.88
C ASP A 122 8.53 29.43 12.57
N ALA A 123 8.73 29.73 11.27
CA ALA A 123 9.42 30.94 10.84
C ALA A 123 8.70 32.22 11.27
N ARG A 124 7.36 32.23 11.28
CA ARG A 124 6.58 33.37 11.77
C ARG A 124 6.69 33.53 13.28
N LEU A 125 6.62 32.43 14.04
CA LEU A 125 6.76 32.44 15.49
C LEU A 125 8.14 32.97 15.89
N THR A 126 9.20 32.45 15.27
CA THR A 126 10.57 32.92 15.46
C THR A 126 10.70 34.43 15.24
N LYS A 127 10.10 34.97 14.16
CA LYS A 127 10.12 36.42 13.89
C LYS A 127 9.38 37.21 14.97
N THR A 128 8.24 36.71 15.44
CA THR A 128 7.48 37.34 16.52
C THR A 128 8.26 37.32 17.83
N ASP A 129 8.84 36.18 18.20
CA ASP A 129 9.65 36.04 19.42
C ASP A 129 10.87 36.96 19.38
N SER A 130 11.57 37.01 18.25
CA SER A 130 12.69 37.95 18.06
C SER A 130 12.26 39.40 18.18
N ALA A 131 11.15 39.80 17.56
CA ALA A 131 10.65 41.17 17.65
C ALA A 131 10.25 41.54 19.09
N CYS A 132 9.54 40.65 19.80
CA CYS A 132 9.16 40.85 21.19
C CYS A 132 10.38 40.95 22.11
N GLY A 133 11.37 40.07 21.93
CA GLY A 133 12.61 40.11 22.70
C GLY A 133 13.43 41.37 22.43
N GLN A 134 13.57 41.78 21.17
CA GLN A 134 14.25 43.04 20.79
C GLN A 134 13.56 44.25 21.44
N MET A 135 12.22 44.33 21.38
CA MET A 135 11.46 45.40 22.02
C MET A 135 11.65 45.43 23.54
N LEU A 136 11.72 44.25 24.18
CA LEU A 136 11.95 44.17 25.62
C LEU A 136 13.37 44.61 25.97
N ASN A 137 14.39 44.09 25.28
CA ASN A 137 15.80 44.45 25.49
C ASN A 137 16.04 45.94 25.29
N GLY A 138 15.42 46.55 24.28
CA GLY A 138 15.50 47.99 24.04
C GLY A 138 15.00 48.84 25.22
N LYS A 139 14.03 48.35 26.00
CA LYS A 139 13.52 49.01 27.21
C LYS A 139 14.42 48.82 28.44
N LEU A 140 15.33 47.84 28.43
CA LEU A 140 16.19 47.51 29.57
C LEU A 140 17.49 48.34 29.63
N GLY A 141 17.75 49.17 28.62
CA GLY A 141 18.97 49.98 28.53
C GLY A 141 20.21 49.11 28.56
N LEU A 142 21.13 49.34 29.51
CA LEU A 142 22.39 48.59 29.62
C LEU A 142 22.22 47.12 30.07
N GLY A 143 21.04 46.73 30.58
CA GLY A 143 20.81 45.38 31.12
C GLY A 143 21.32 45.16 32.55
N ASN A 144 21.60 46.23 33.31
CA ASN A 144 22.13 46.15 34.68
C ASN A 144 21.05 45.77 35.70
N ALA A 145 19.82 46.28 35.53
CA ALA A 145 18.70 46.03 36.45
C ALA A 145 17.95 44.72 36.15
N ARG A 146 17.90 44.33 34.88
CA ARG A 146 17.31 43.07 34.42
C ARG A 146 18.11 42.57 33.22
N PRO A 147 18.47 41.28 33.16
CA PRO A 147 19.25 40.76 32.06
C PRO A 147 18.44 40.80 30.76
N PHE A 148 19.13 40.95 29.63
CA PHE A 148 18.51 40.79 28.32
C PHE A 148 17.91 39.40 28.14
N VAL A 149 16.81 39.35 27.41
CA VAL A 149 16.21 38.12 26.92
C VAL A 149 16.96 37.68 25.67
N GLU A 150 17.11 36.38 25.54
CA GLU A 150 17.76 35.77 24.38
C GLU A 150 16.95 35.99 23.11
N ILE A 151 17.63 36.37 22.04
CA ILE A 151 17.04 36.51 20.72
C ILE A 151 17.54 35.36 19.85
N PRO A 152 16.66 34.52 19.29
CA PRO A 152 17.08 33.43 18.43
C PRO A 152 17.77 33.98 17.16
N TRP A 153 18.63 33.17 16.56
CA TRP A 153 19.27 33.45 15.28
C TRP A 153 18.25 33.46 14.13
N ALA A 154 18.73 33.80 12.94
CA ALA A 154 17.89 33.84 11.74
C ALA A 154 17.25 32.48 11.40
N ASP A 155 17.85 31.38 11.86
CA ASP A 155 17.36 30.01 11.71
C ASP A 155 16.41 29.55 12.84
N GLY A 156 16.10 30.42 13.81
CA GLY A 156 15.24 30.11 14.96
C GLY A 156 15.93 29.41 16.13
N THR A 157 17.20 29.04 15.99
CA THR A 157 17.95 28.43 17.08
C THR A 157 18.43 29.47 18.09
N TYR A 158 18.53 29.06 19.35
CA TYR A 158 18.91 29.95 20.44
C TYR A 158 20.45 29.92 20.62
N PRO A 159 21.15 31.07 20.56
CA PRO A 159 22.61 31.11 20.63
C PRO A 159 23.23 30.52 21.90
N TRP A 160 22.55 30.60 23.03
CA TRP A 160 23.06 30.24 24.34
C TRP A 160 23.10 28.72 24.48
N GLY A 161 24.25 28.21 24.93
CA GLY A 161 24.42 26.77 25.13
C GLY A 161 24.73 25.98 23.85
N VAL A 162 24.73 26.60 22.67
CA VAL A 162 25.28 25.99 21.45
C VAL A 162 26.78 25.74 21.67
N GLN A 163 27.15 24.47 21.78
CA GLN A 163 28.54 24.05 21.88
C GLN A 163 29.13 23.92 20.49
N HIS A 164 30.18 24.68 20.20
CA HIS A 164 30.95 24.51 18.98
C HIS A 164 32.42 24.32 19.35
N ARG A 165 33.01 23.17 18.94
CA ARG A 165 34.40 22.79 19.29
C ARG A 165 34.68 22.89 20.80
N ASN A 166 33.78 22.37 21.63
CA ASN A 166 33.85 22.38 23.11
C ASN A 166 33.87 23.76 23.78
N ARG A 167 33.47 24.83 23.06
CA ARG A 167 33.26 26.16 23.65
C ARG A 167 31.79 26.54 23.51
N ALA A 168 31.09 26.66 24.64
CA ALA A 168 29.73 27.17 24.68
C ALA A 168 29.75 28.69 24.54
N LEU A 169 28.79 29.25 23.81
CA LEU A 169 28.61 30.70 23.76
C LEU A 169 28.05 31.22 25.09
N PRO A 170 28.62 32.31 25.65
CA PRO A 170 28.14 32.89 26.89
C PRO A 170 26.77 33.52 26.71
N ARG A 171 26.00 33.65 27.80
CA ARG A 171 24.73 34.38 27.77
C ARG A 171 24.97 35.87 27.60
N LEU A 172 24.23 36.51 26.70
CA LEU A 172 24.30 37.95 26.45
C LEU A 172 23.39 38.72 27.42
N THR A 173 23.74 38.73 28.70
CA THR A 173 22.85 39.29 29.75
C THR A 173 22.82 40.81 29.83
N SER A 174 23.81 41.51 29.27
CA SER A 174 23.91 42.98 29.33
C SER A 174 24.76 43.53 28.20
N ALA A 175 24.70 44.84 27.95
CA ALA A 175 25.55 45.47 26.94
C ALA A 175 27.05 45.32 27.26
N VAL A 176 27.40 45.28 28.56
CA VAL A 176 28.77 45.02 29.01
C VAL A 176 29.19 43.59 28.67
N ALA A 177 28.31 42.60 28.86
CA ALA A 177 28.59 41.22 28.48
C ALA A 177 28.83 41.05 26.97
N VAL A 178 28.09 41.78 26.12
CA VAL A 178 28.30 41.75 24.66
C VAL A 178 29.63 42.40 24.26
N ARG A 179 30.00 43.52 24.91
CA ARG A 179 31.29 44.19 24.67
C ARG A 179 32.49 43.38 25.20
N GLY A 180 32.26 42.53 26.19
CA GLY A 180 33.28 41.64 26.75
C GLY A 180 33.45 40.32 25.98
N LEU A 181 32.75 40.11 24.87
CA LEU A 181 32.93 38.91 24.04
C LEU A 181 34.33 38.90 23.43
N ASP A 182 34.96 37.73 23.40
CA ASP A 182 36.24 37.60 22.70
C ASP A 182 36.06 37.61 21.16
N GLY A 183 37.19 37.62 20.43
CA GLY A 183 37.16 37.63 18.96
C GLY A 183 36.42 36.45 18.34
N TYR A 184 36.47 35.28 18.97
CA TYR A 184 35.79 34.06 18.52
C TYR A 184 34.29 34.13 18.82
N GLN A 185 33.91 34.45 20.04
CA GLN A 185 32.52 34.55 20.48
C GLN A 185 31.77 35.62 19.69
N SER A 186 32.34 36.83 19.56
CA SER A 186 31.75 37.90 18.76
C SER A 186 31.55 37.48 17.30
N ARG A 187 32.52 36.78 16.70
CA ARG A 187 32.38 36.26 15.34
C ARG A 187 31.23 35.26 15.21
N ARG A 188 31.10 34.33 16.17
CA ARG A 188 30.04 33.31 16.15
C ARG A 188 28.64 33.91 16.35
N PHE A 189 28.50 34.86 17.27
CA PHE A 189 27.24 35.58 17.42
C PHE A 189 26.88 36.35 16.15
N PHE A 190 27.87 37.02 15.53
CA PHE A 190 27.66 37.73 14.27
C PHE A 190 27.21 36.79 13.15
N GLU A 191 27.91 35.67 12.93
CA GLU A 191 27.56 34.66 11.92
C GLU A 191 26.14 34.10 12.12
N GLY A 192 25.67 33.96 13.36
CA GLY A 192 24.30 33.50 13.64
C GLY A 192 23.21 34.54 13.35
N TYR A 193 23.47 35.82 13.65
CA TYR A 193 22.52 36.91 13.36
C TYR A 193 22.59 37.40 11.90
N TYR A 194 23.74 37.24 11.25
CA TYR A 194 24.05 37.75 9.91
C TYR A 194 24.77 36.67 9.07
N PRO A 195 24.10 35.54 8.75
CA PRO A 195 24.75 34.38 8.11
C PRO A 195 25.30 34.65 6.71
N ASP A 196 24.72 35.62 5.99
CA ASP A 196 25.10 35.95 4.61
C ASP A 196 26.10 37.13 4.52
N GLN A 197 26.68 37.56 5.64
CA GLN A 197 27.62 38.69 5.69
C GLN A 197 29.00 38.23 6.13
N ASP A 198 30.03 38.73 5.43
CA ASP A 198 31.41 38.52 5.86
C ASP A 198 31.66 39.20 7.21
N PRO A 199 32.28 38.51 8.19
CA PRO A 199 32.49 39.08 9.52
C PRO A 199 33.36 40.34 9.47
N PRO A 200 32.84 41.52 9.89
CA PRO A 200 33.59 42.77 9.90
C PRO A 200 34.61 42.79 11.05
N SER A 201 35.18 43.95 11.39
CA SER A 201 36.08 44.09 12.54
C SER A 201 35.40 43.72 13.87
N HIS A 202 36.17 43.49 14.93
CA HIS A 202 35.61 43.06 16.21
C HIS A 202 34.60 44.06 16.78
N ASP A 203 34.93 45.35 16.76
CA ASP A 203 34.07 46.41 17.30
C ASP A 203 32.78 46.54 16.48
N GLU A 204 32.88 46.47 15.15
CA GLU A 204 31.72 46.47 14.26
C GLU A 204 30.80 45.27 14.48
N ARG A 205 31.37 44.09 14.77
CA ARG A 205 30.58 42.90 15.14
C ARG A 205 29.84 43.10 16.45
N VAL A 206 30.50 43.64 17.47
CA VAL A 206 29.89 43.92 18.78
C VAL A 206 28.71 44.90 18.62
N ASP A 207 28.88 45.97 17.84
CA ASP A 207 27.81 46.93 17.56
C ASP A 207 26.67 46.33 16.72
N ALA A 208 26.98 45.45 15.78
CA ALA A 208 25.97 44.69 15.03
C ALA A 208 25.19 43.74 15.94
N ILE A 209 25.84 43.01 16.84
CA ILE A 209 25.18 42.11 17.79
C ILE A 209 24.27 42.88 18.73
N LEU A 210 24.73 44.02 19.28
CA LEU A 210 23.90 44.88 20.13
C LEU A 210 22.63 45.32 19.39
N ARG A 211 22.74 45.73 18.13
CA ARG A 211 21.58 46.07 17.29
C ARG A 211 20.67 44.86 17.04
N ALA A 212 21.24 43.69 16.71
CA ALA A 212 20.49 42.47 16.46
C ALA A 212 19.65 42.02 17.68
N ILE A 213 20.16 42.22 18.90
CA ILE A 213 19.43 41.88 20.13
C ILE A 213 18.47 42.99 20.60
N GLY A 214 18.37 44.09 19.86
CA GLY A 214 17.45 45.19 20.14
C GLY A 214 17.96 46.25 21.13
N TYR A 215 19.26 46.29 21.43
CA TYR A 215 19.83 47.35 22.27
C TYR A 215 19.82 48.69 21.53
N VAL A 216 19.28 49.72 22.18
CA VAL A 216 19.25 51.10 21.68
C VAL A 216 20.21 51.95 22.52
N ASN A 217 21.23 52.52 21.87
CA ASN A 217 22.14 53.44 22.55
C ASN A 217 21.46 54.81 22.74
N THR A 218 20.86 55.02 23.92
CA THR A 218 20.15 56.27 24.25
C THR A 218 21.07 57.50 24.21
N SER A 219 22.37 57.34 24.44
CA SER A 219 23.36 58.42 24.33
C SER A 219 23.51 58.96 22.90
N GLN A 220 23.17 58.18 21.87
CA GLN A 220 23.18 58.63 20.47
C GLN A 220 21.85 59.29 20.04
N LEU A 221 20.77 59.08 20.79
CA LEU A 221 19.45 59.67 20.49
C LEU A 221 19.28 61.09 21.05
N GLY A 222 20.27 61.63 21.77
CA GLY A 222 20.20 62.99 22.33
C GLY A 222 19.13 63.19 23.40
N ILE A 223 18.50 62.11 23.87
CA ILE A 223 17.53 62.15 24.97
C ILE A 223 18.33 62.09 26.26
N GLN A 224 18.75 63.26 26.77
CA GLN A 224 19.20 63.38 28.16
C GLN A 224 18.00 63.05 29.06
N ALA A 225 18.19 62.09 29.96
CA ALA A 225 17.21 61.71 30.98
C ALA A 225 17.08 62.78 32.06
#